data_AF-A0A3N0ZMF1-F1
#
_entry.id   AF-A0A3N0ZMF1-F1
#
_cell.length_a   1.000
_cell.length_b   1.000
_cell.length_c   1.000
_cell.angle_alpha   90.00
_cell.angle_beta   90.00
_cell.angle_gamma   90.00
#
_symmetry.space_group_name_H-M   'P 1'
#
loop_
_entity.id
_entity.type
_entity.pdbx_description
1 polymer ?
#
loop_
_entity_poly.entity_id
_entity_poly.type
_entity_poly.pdbx_seq_one_letter_code
_entity_poly.pdbx_strand_id
1 'polypeptide(L)'
;MVGIKFVVSFFYENFKGTMSIKLYLFKERLPLMQRALDTYTLRLKTTAENIANVNTVGYSPKYVKFEEYFQNSMNQIKIGSEVNTATTSELESLPEPKVETFEPSVSEQYFAGQSHVNIDREMATLAETQIKFRFVSKLLKRYFANLNSAITGIREM
;
A
#
# COMPACT_ATOMS: atom_id res chain seq x y z
N MET A 1 -3.03 -36.02 39.49
CA MET A 1 -3.81 -34.91 38.88
C MET A 1 -2.88 -33.80 38.39
N VAL A 2 -1.92 -34.12 37.50
CA VAL A 2 -0.89 -33.17 36.98
C VAL A 2 -0.79 -33.22 35.45
N GLY A 3 -1.17 -34.34 34.81
CA GLY A 3 -1.08 -34.53 33.36
C GLY A 3 -2.03 -33.66 32.51
N ILE A 4 -3.24 -33.34 33.00
CA ILE A 4 -4.22 -32.57 32.22
C ILE A 4 -3.80 -31.10 32.10
N LYS A 5 -3.19 -30.50 33.14
CA LYS A 5 -2.69 -29.12 33.05
C LYS A 5 -1.51 -28.98 32.07
N PHE A 6 -0.66 -30.01 31.96
CA PHE A 6 0.48 -29.99 31.05
C PHE A 6 0.05 -30.13 29.58
N VAL A 7 -0.90 -31.03 29.29
CA VAL A 7 -1.45 -31.20 27.93
C VAL A 7 -2.22 -29.96 27.49
N VAL A 8 -3.01 -29.33 28.37
CA VAL A 8 -3.75 -28.09 28.05
C VAL A 8 -2.79 -26.90 27.87
N SER A 9 -1.72 -26.79 28.67
CA SER A 9 -0.72 -25.72 28.51
C SER A 9 0.08 -25.85 27.22
N PHE A 10 0.48 -27.07 26.86
CA PHE A 10 1.22 -27.36 25.62
C PHE A 10 0.36 -27.14 24.36
N PHE A 11 -0.95 -27.43 24.43
CA PHE A 11 -1.90 -27.10 23.36
C PHE A 11 -2.14 -25.59 23.23
N TYR A 12 -2.17 -24.85 24.34
CA TYR A 12 -2.34 -23.39 24.34
C TYR A 12 -1.12 -22.64 23.77
N GLU A 13 0.10 -23.13 24.01
CA GLU A 13 1.33 -22.53 23.47
C GLU A 13 1.43 -22.66 21.93
N ASN A 14 1.04 -23.81 21.37
CA ASN A 14 1.06 -24.04 19.92
C ASN A 14 -0.03 -23.23 19.17
N PHE A 15 -1.14 -22.88 19.82
CA PHE A 15 -2.22 -22.11 19.19
C PHE A 15 -1.92 -20.61 19.05
N LYS A 16 -0.98 -20.06 19.84
CA LYS A 16 -0.54 -18.65 19.70
C LYS A 16 0.24 -18.41 18.39
N GLY A 17 0.97 -19.41 17.90
CA GLY A 17 1.75 -19.31 16.66
C GLY A 17 0.88 -19.24 15.40
N THR A 18 -0.24 -19.97 15.35
CA THR A 18 -1.13 -19.99 14.18
C THR A 18 -2.02 -18.75 14.08
N MET A 19 -2.45 -18.20 15.22
CA MET A 19 -3.14 -16.91 15.31
C MET A 19 -2.27 -15.75 14.80
N SER A 20 -0.97 -15.75 15.13
CA SER A 20 -0.02 -14.71 14.70
C SER A 20 0.19 -14.68 13.18
N ILE A 21 0.33 -15.85 12.54
CA ILE A 21 0.52 -15.95 11.08
C ILE A 21 -0.72 -15.55 10.29
N LYS A 22 -1.92 -15.98 10.74
CA LYS A 22 -3.19 -15.60 10.09
C LYS A 22 -3.44 -14.08 10.22
N LEU A 23 -3.12 -13.51 11.38
CA LEU A 23 -3.23 -12.06 11.63
C LEU A 23 -2.25 -11.29 10.73
N TYR A 24 -0.99 -11.68 10.70
CA TYR A 24 0.05 -10.97 9.95
C TYR A 24 -0.09 -11.09 8.42
N LEU A 25 -0.43 -12.28 7.91
CA LEU A 25 -0.60 -12.51 6.47
C LEU A 25 -1.85 -11.84 5.92
N PHE A 26 -2.98 -11.91 6.63
CA PHE A 26 -4.29 -11.53 6.06
C PHE A 26 -4.85 -10.22 6.60
N LYS A 27 -4.52 -9.81 7.84
CA LYS A 27 -5.02 -8.54 8.41
C LYS A 27 -4.17 -7.33 7.99
N GLU A 28 -2.88 -7.54 7.72
CA GLU A 28 -1.94 -6.43 7.51
C GLU A 28 -1.42 -6.36 6.07
N ARG A 29 -0.79 -7.43 5.57
CA ARG A 29 -0.05 -7.36 4.29
C ARG A 29 -0.92 -7.32 3.04
N LEU A 30 -1.95 -8.17 2.97
CA LEU A 30 -2.82 -8.26 1.78
C LEU A 30 -3.63 -6.96 1.55
N PRO A 31 -4.32 -6.39 2.56
CA PRO A 31 -5.03 -5.12 2.40
C PRO A 31 -4.09 -3.97 2.04
N LEU A 32 -2.87 -3.95 2.59
CA LEU A 32 -1.87 -2.93 2.28
C LEU A 32 -1.40 -3.00 0.83
N MET A 33 -1.10 -4.20 0.32
CA MET A 33 -0.72 -4.38 -1.09
C MET A 33 -1.87 -4.01 -2.03
N GLN A 34 -3.11 -4.36 -1.68
CA GLN A 34 -4.29 -3.97 -2.45
C GLN A 34 -4.43 -2.44 -2.51
N ARG A 35 -4.37 -1.76 -1.36
CA ARG A 35 -4.49 -0.30 -1.30
C ARG A 35 -3.35 0.41 -2.05
N ALA A 36 -2.13 -0.12 -1.98
CA ALA A 36 -1.01 0.39 -2.77
C ALA A 36 -1.26 0.26 -4.28
N LEU A 37 -1.82 -0.88 -4.74
CA LEU A 37 -2.19 -1.06 -6.14
C LEU A 37 -3.29 -0.09 -6.60
N ASP A 38 -4.33 0.09 -5.78
CA ASP A 38 -5.41 1.04 -6.06
C ASP A 38 -4.86 2.46 -6.22
N THR A 39 -3.96 2.85 -5.31
CA THR A 39 -3.29 4.15 -5.36
C THR A 39 -2.46 4.31 -6.61
N TYR A 40 -1.58 3.36 -6.90
CA TYR A 40 -0.70 3.48 -8.06
C TYR A 40 -1.54 3.48 -9.35
N THR A 41 -2.65 2.75 -9.39
CA THR A 41 -3.60 2.80 -10.52
C THR A 41 -4.21 4.18 -10.66
N LEU A 42 -4.69 4.78 -9.56
CA LEU A 42 -5.23 6.14 -9.57
C LEU A 42 -4.18 7.17 -9.98
N ARG A 43 -2.94 7.01 -9.53
CA ARG A 43 -1.82 7.89 -9.88
C ARG A 43 -1.44 7.76 -11.35
N LEU A 44 -1.39 6.55 -11.90
CA LEU A 44 -1.18 6.33 -13.34
C LEU A 44 -2.27 7.06 -14.16
N LYS A 45 -3.53 6.94 -13.76
CA LYS A 45 -4.65 7.64 -14.41
C LYS A 45 -4.50 9.16 -14.32
N THR A 46 -4.23 9.68 -13.14
CA THR A 46 -4.10 11.12 -12.89
C THR A 46 -2.92 11.72 -13.66
N THR A 47 -1.77 11.05 -13.66
CA THR A 47 -0.60 11.48 -14.44
C THR A 47 -0.88 11.40 -15.95
N ALA A 48 -1.60 10.39 -16.43
CA ALA A 48 -2.03 10.34 -17.83
C ALA A 48 -2.97 11.51 -18.20
N GLU A 49 -3.90 11.88 -17.31
CA GLU A 49 -4.74 13.08 -17.48
C GLU A 49 -3.89 14.36 -17.56
N ASN A 50 -2.87 14.50 -16.71
CA ASN A 50 -1.98 15.67 -16.76
C ASN A 50 -1.18 15.74 -18.07
N ILE A 51 -0.60 14.62 -18.50
CA ILE A 51 0.17 14.54 -19.75
C ILE A 51 -0.73 14.87 -20.95
N ALA A 52 -1.95 14.35 -20.98
CA ALA A 52 -2.89 14.62 -22.07
C ALA A 52 -3.28 16.11 -22.15
N ASN A 53 -3.36 16.79 -21.01
CA ASN A 53 -3.77 18.19 -20.91
C ASN A 53 -2.58 19.17 -20.82
N VAL A 54 -1.36 18.74 -21.14
CA VAL A 54 -0.16 19.58 -21.11
C VAL A 54 -0.23 20.81 -22.02
N ASN A 55 -0.99 20.74 -23.12
CA ASN A 55 -1.18 21.87 -24.05
C ASN A 55 -2.54 22.55 -23.88
N THR A 56 -3.29 22.22 -22.83
CA THR A 56 -4.62 22.80 -22.58
C THR A 56 -4.48 24.08 -21.77
N VAL A 57 -4.96 25.19 -22.34
CA VAL A 57 -4.91 26.51 -21.71
C VAL A 57 -5.73 26.51 -20.42
N GLY A 58 -5.14 27.01 -19.33
CA GLY A 58 -5.80 27.09 -18.02
C GLY A 58 -5.98 25.76 -17.29
N TYR A 59 -5.35 24.68 -17.77
CA TYR A 59 -5.37 23.39 -17.06
C TYR A 59 -4.44 23.41 -15.85
N SER A 60 -4.96 22.97 -14.70
CA SER A 60 -4.20 22.78 -13.47
C SER A 60 -3.93 21.29 -13.21
N PRO A 61 -2.67 20.90 -12.98
CA PRO A 61 -2.33 19.49 -12.76
C PRO A 61 -2.97 18.95 -11.48
N LYS A 62 -3.31 17.66 -11.51
CA LYS A 62 -3.84 16.91 -10.37
C LYS A 62 -2.79 15.96 -9.82
N TYR A 63 -2.82 15.69 -8.53
CA TYR A 63 -1.91 14.78 -7.85
C TYR A 63 -2.65 13.83 -6.92
N VAL A 64 -2.17 12.60 -6.83
CA VAL A 64 -2.73 11.59 -5.91
C VAL A 64 -1.96 11.60 -4.61
N LYS A 65 -2.62 12.06 -3.54
CA LYS A 65 -2.12 11.94 -2.17
C LYS A 65 -2.49 10.59 -1.59
N PHE A 66 -1.48 9.93 -1.04
CA PHE A 66 -1.61 8.62 -0.40
C PHE A 66 -0.60 8.46 0.73
N GLU A 67 0.60 9.05 0.59
CA GLU A 67 1.79 8.60 1.32
C GLU A 67 2.46 9.60 2.27
N GLU A 68 1.87 10.77 2.58
CA GLU A 68 2.30 11.47 3.82
C GLU A 68 2.04 10.60 5.08
N TYR A 69 1.30 9.48 4.97
CA TYR A 69 0.85 8.64 6.10
C TYR A 69 1.29 7.15 6.10
N PHE A 70 1.85 6.58 5.02
CA PHE A 70 2.23 5.14 4.94
C PHE A 70 3.61 4.81 5.51
N GLN A 71 4.48 5.81 5.70
CA GLN A 71 5.73 5.62 6.43
C GLN A 71 5.47 5.13 7.87
N ASN A 72 4.37 5.57 8.49
CA ASN A 72 4.01 5.20 9.85
C ASN A 72 3.66 3.71 9.97
N SER A 73 2.87 3.16 9.03
CA SER A 73 2.56 1.72 9.03
C SER A 73 3.76 0.84 8.71
N MET A 74 4.67 1.31 7.85
CA MET A 74 5.87 0.54 7.50
C MET A 74 6.91 0.54 8.64
N ASN A 75 6.97 1.62 9.44
CA ASN A 75 7.84 1.71 10.61
C ASN A 75 7.36 0.80 11.76
N GLN A 76 6.05 0.60 11.91
CA GLN A 76 5.50 -0.36 12.88
C GLN A 76 5.86 -1.82 12.54
N ILE A 77 5.99 -2.15 11.25
CA ILE A 77 6.37 -3.51 10.79
C ILE A 77 7.87 -3.79 10.97
N LYS A 78 8.71 -2.74 11.10
CA LYS A 78 10.17 -2.87 11.25
C LYS A 78 10.65 -3.06 12.70
N ILE A 79 9.78 -2.87 13.69
CA ILE A 79 10.14 -3.11 15.09
C ILE A 79 9.88 -4.58 15.40
N GLY A 80 10.90 -5.41 15.20
CA GLY A 80 10.97 -6.77 15.73
C GLY A 80 11.14 -6.79 17.25
N SER A 81 10.36 -6.00 17.99
CA SER A 81 10.45 -5.90 19.45
C SER A 81 9.06 -5.97 20.03
N GLU A 82 8.82 -7.09 20.71
CA GLU A 82 7.72 -7.37 21.63
C GLU A 82 6.31 -7.13 21.10
N VAL A 83 5.61 -8.26 20.91
CA VAL A 83 4.15 -8.30 20.86
C VAL A 83 3.61 -7.81 22.21
N ASN A 84 3.60 -6.50 22.40
CA ASN A 84 2.79 -5.85 23.42
C ASN A 84 1.35 -5.91 22.91
N THR A 85 0.58 -6.78 23.57
CA THR A 85 -0.82 -7.10 23.30
C THR A 85 -1.77 -5.96 23.69
N ALA A 86 -1.40 -4.70 23.44
CA ALA A 86 -2.13 -3.51 23.87
C ALA A 86 -2.49 -2.51 22.75
N THR A 87 -2.17 -2.78 21.49
CA THR A 87 -2.56 -1.94 20.34
C THR A 87 -3.22 -2.77 19.25
N THR A 88 -4.17 -3.63 19.61
CA THR A 88 -5.00 -4.37 18.63
C THR A 88 -6.16 -3.55 18.05
N SER A 89 -6.19 -2.23 18.26
CA SER A 89 -7.38 -1.41 18.05
C SER A 89 -7.19 -0.15 17.20
N GLU A 90 -6.15 -0.05 16.35
CA GLU A 90 -5.96 1.12 15.46
C GLU A 90 -5.46 0.73 14.05
N LEU A 91 -5.96 -0.37 13.49
CA LEU A 91 -6.02 -0.51 12.03
C LEU A 91 -7.41 -0.05 11.54
N GLU A 92 -7.87 1.10 12.04
CA GLU A 92 -9.11 1.73 11.59
C GLU A 92 -8.88 2.35 10.21
N SER A 93 -9.18 1.55 9.18
CA SER A 93 -9.20 1.90 7.76
C SER A 93 -7.87 2.41 7.17
N LEU A 94 -7.31 1.64 6.24
CA LEU A 94 -6.27 2.16 5.36
C LEU A 94 -6.85 3.37 4.61
N PRO A 95 -6.21 4.55 4.67
CA PRO A 95 -6.73 5.76 4.05
C PRO A 95 -6.91 5.54 2.55
N GLU A 96 -8.02 6.05 2.02
CA GLU A 96 -8.30 5.98 0.60
C GLU A 96 -7.45 7.00 -0.14
N PRO A 97 -6.89 6.65 -1.31
CA PRO A 97 -6.12 7.61 -2.10
C PRO A 97 -7.06 8.72 -2.58
N LYS A 98 -6.64 9.97 -2.37
CA LYS A 98 -7.40 11.16 -2.78
C LYS A 98 -6.69 11.89 -3.90
N VAL A 99 -7.46 12.36 -4.87
CA VAL A 99 -6.97 13.24 -5.93
C VAL A 99 -7.13 14.67 -5.45
N GLU A 100 -6.05 15.44 -5.51
CA GLU A 100 -6.05 16.87 -5.23
C GLU A 100 -5.60 17.64 -6.46
N THR A 101 -6.22 18.79 -6.70
CA THR A 101 -5.82 19.75 -7.74
C THR A 101 -4.74 20.66 -7.18
N PHE A 102 -3.69 20.90 -7.96
CA PHE A 102 -2.76 21.98 -7.67
C PHE A 102 -3.44 23.32 -7.93
N GLU A 103 -3.60 24.14 -6.90
CA GLU A 103 -4.07 25.52 -7.07
C GLU A 103 -2.84 26.43 -7.20
N PRO A 104 -2.58 27.03 -8.39
CA PRO A 104 -1.49 27.98 -8.55
C PRO A 104 -1.74 29.23 -7.70
N SER A 105 -0.67 29.83 -7.19
CA SER A 105 -0.74 31.08 -6.42
C SER A 105 -1.35 32.21 -7.26
N VAL A 106 -1.99 33.20 -6.62
CA VAL A 106 -2.68 34.33 -7.30
C VAL A 106 -1.76 35.07 -8.29
N SER A 107 -0.43 35.05 -8.08
CA SER A 107 0.58 35.62 -8.99
C SER A 107 0.81 34.82 -10.28
N GLU A 108 0.59 33.50 -10.27
CA GLU A 108 0.79 32.61 -11.43
C GLU A 108 -0.45 32.50 -12.33
N GLN A 109 -1.59 33.03 -11.87
CA GLN A 109 -2.84 33.10 -12.64
C GLN A 109 -2.80 34.17 -13.75
N TYR A 110 -1.95 35.21 -13.62
CA TYR A 110 -1.89 36.32 -14.58
C TYR A 110 -0.97 36.07 -15.80
N PHE A 111 -0.22 34.97 -15.82
CA PHE A 111 0.57 34.51 -16.98
C PHE A 111 -0.24 33.58 -17.92
N ALA A 112 -1.56 33.68 -17.89
CA ALA A 112 -2.50 32.74 -18.50
C ALA A 112 -2.52 32.77 -20.03
N GLY A 113 -1.63 31.98 -20.63
CA GLY A 113 -1.76 31.48 -21.99
C GLY A 113 -1.31 30.03 -22.17
N GLN A 114 -0.67 29.43 -21.16
CA GLN A 114 -0.09 28.08 -21.22
C GLN A 114 -0.58 27.23 -20.03
N SER A 115 -0.51 25.91 -20.17
CA SER A 115 -0.80 24.96 -19.09
C SER A 115 0.26 25.04 -17.99
N HIS A 116 -0.13 24.82 -16.73
CA HIS A 116 0.81 24.76 -15.60
C HIS A 116 1.46 23.37 -15.43
N VAL A 117 1.30 22.47 -16.40
CA VAL A 117 1.84 21.11 -16.37
C VAL A 117 3.32 21.10 -16.78
N ASN A 118 4.18 20.50 -15.95
CA ASN A 118 5.56 20.19 -16.31
C ASN A 118 5.66 18.76 -16.86
N ILE A 119 5.85 18.61 -18.17
CA ILE A 119 5.87 17.30 -18.84
C ILE A 119 6.96 16.37 -18.32
N ASP A 120 8.17 16.88 -18.08
CA ASP A 120 9.29 16.07 -17.62
C ASP A 120 9.02 15.48 -16.24
N ARG A 121 8.41 16.28 -15.35
CA ARG A 121 7.97 15.83 -14.02
C ARG A 121 6.86 14.77 -14.12
N GLU A 122 5.87 14.97 -14.98
CA GLU A 122 4.80 13.99 -15.16
C GLU A 122 5.33 12.67 -15.74
N MET A 123 6.27 12.72 -16.68
CA MET A 123 6.92 11.53 -17.24
C MET A 123 7.78 10.80 -16.21
N ALA A 124 8.53 11.51 -15.37
CA ALA A 124 9.27 10.92 -14.26
C ALA A 124 8.32 10.25 -13.25
N THR A 125 7.22 10.93 -12.90
CA THR A 125 6.18 10.41 -11.99
C THR A 125 5.50 9.17 -12.56
N LEU A 126 5.24 9.15 -13.87
CA LEU A 126 4.68 8.00 -14.58
C LEU A 126 5.61 6.78 -14.47
N ALA A 127 6.90 6.96 -14.80
CA ALA A 127 7.89 5.89 -14.73
C ALA A 127 8.04 5.34 -13.30
N GLU A 128 8.14 6.22 -12.31
CA GLU A 128 8.21 5.84 -10.90
C GLU A 128 6.98 5.00 -10.49
N THR A 129 5.78 5.47 -10.83
CA THR A 129 4.53 4.81 -10.47
C THR A 129 4.41 3.45 -11.16
N GLN A 130 4.84 3.32 -12.41
CA GLN A 130 4.87 2.03 -13.12
C GLN A 130 5.81 1.02 -12.45
N ILE A 131 7.00 1.46 -12.01
CA ILE A 131 7.94 0.59 -11.28
C ILE A 131 7.31 0.09 -9.98
N LYS A 132 6.72 1.00 -9.20
CA LYS A 132 6.06 0.68 -7.92
C LYS A 132 4.88 -0.28 -8.11
N PHE A 133 4.01 -0.02 -9.09
CA PHE A 133 2.89 -0.90 -9.41
C PHE A 133 3.34 -2.32 -9.79
N ARG A 134 4.34 -2.44 -10.67
CA ARG A 134 4.91 -3.74 -11.08
C ARG A 134 5.53 -4.48 -9.89
N PHE A 135 6.22 -3.76 -9.01
CA PHE A 135 6.81 -4.32 -7.80
C PHE A 135 5.75 -4.90 -6.86
N VAL A 136 4.71 -4.13 -6.52
CA VAL A 136 3.63 -4.60 -5.63
C VAL A 136 2.87 -5.76 -6.28
N SER A 137 2.60 -5.70 -7.59
CA SER A 137 1.98 -6.81 -8.33
C SER A 137 2.81 -8.11 -8.22
N LYS A 138 4.13 -8.00 -8.34
CA LYS A 138 5.04 -9.15 -8.18
C LYS A 138 5.03 -9.70 -6.75
N LEU A 139 4.99 -8.83 -5.74
CA LEU A 139 4.86 -9.26 -4.34
C LEU A 139 3.55 -9.98 -4.08
N LEU A 140 2.43 -9.44 -4.58
CA LEU A 140 1.11 -10.05 -4.45
C LEU A 140 1.05 -11.43 -5.13
N LYS A 141 1.63 -11.56 -6.33
CA LYS A 141 1.77 -12.85 -7.02
C LYS A 141 2.54 -13.87 -6.17
N ARG A 142 3.68 -13.48 -5.59
CA ARG A 142 4.48 -14.36 -4.71
C ARG A 142 3.72 -14.74 -3.45
N TYR A 143 2.98 -13.80 -2.86
CA TYR A 143 2.15 -14.04 -1.69
C TYR A 143 1.12 -15.15 -1.96
N PHE A 144 0.35 -15.06 -3.05
CA PHE A 144 -0.62 -16.10 -3.42
C PHE A 144 0.04 -17.42 -3.80
N ALA A 145 1.20 -17.39 -4.48
CA ALA A 145 1.95 -18.62 -4.79
C ALA A 145 2.38 -19.36 -3.51
N ASN A 146 2.84 -18.62 -2.49
CA ASN A 146 3.19 -19.20 -1.20
C ASN A 146 1.98 -19.76 -0.46
N LEU A 147 0.83 -19.06 -0.50
CA LEU A 147 -0.42 -19.57 0.08
C LEU A 147 -0.87 -20.85 -0.60
N ASN A 148 -0.86 -20.89 -1.93
CA ASN A 148 -1.21 -22.09 -2.68
C ASN A 148 -0.28 -23.24 -2.35
N SER A 149 1.04 -23.01 -2.32
CA SER A 149 2.04 -24.02 -1.93
C SER A 149 1.79 -24.58 -0.53
N ALA A 150 1.47 -23.71 0.45
CA ALA A 150 1.16 -24.13 1.81
C ALA A 150 -0.15 -24.95 1.90
N ILE A 151 -1.15 -24.66 1.06
CA ILE A 151 -2.43 -25.37 1.02
C ILE A 151 -2.28 -26.73 0.32
N THR A 152 -1.61 -26.77 -0.83
CA THR A 152 -1.49 -28.01 -1.61
C THR A 152 -0.46 -28.96 -1.04
N GLY A 153 0.44 -28.46 -0.19
CA GLY A 153 1.65 -29.18 0.21
C GLY A 153 2.59 -29.29 -0.99
N ILE A 154 3.89 -29.11 -0.75
CA ILE A 154 4.90 -29.40 -1.76
C ILE A 154 4.84 -30.92 -2.00
N ARG A 155 4.14 -31.35 -3.06
CA ARG A 155 4.28 -32.69 -3.62
C ARG A 155 5.43 -32.61 -4.62
N GLU A 156 6.66 -32.64 -4.11
CA GLU A 156 7.80 -32.95 -4.96
C GLU A 156 7.58 -34.37 -5.50
N MET A 157 7.52 -34.48 -6.83
CA MET A 157 7.73 -35.73 -7.56
C MET A 157 9.05 -35.61 -8.29
#